data_AF-A0A3M1FEZ5-F1
#
_entry.id   AF-A0A3M1FEZ5-F1
#
_cell.length_a   1.000
_cell.length_b   1.000
_cell.length_c   1.000
_cell.angle_alpha   90.00
_cell.angle_beta   90.00
_cell.angle_gamma   90.00
#
_symmetry.space_group_name_H-M   'P 1'
#
loop_
_entity.id
_entity.type
_entity.pdbx_description
1 polymer ?
#
loop_
_entity_poly.entity_id
_entity_poly.type
_entity_poly.pdbx_seq_one_letter_code
_entity_poly.pdbx_strand_id
1 'polypeptide(L)'
;MTNELCLESQLLARDFGKVLAALDPAVWRHDAENFVRENLEELERRIEALLASIDPPDLDPPLRELVQRLRQVSSTLQASIRTSAEWEEIRSRLEEAYTTLTEGIERFTAQMKAARIHVATMRPTNHLRKIFHIASGLLTLFLIEHILTPLTMIVLPLLFCAWAWSMEYLRRFRPGLNRALM
;
A
#
# COMPACT_ATOMS: atom_id res chain seq x y z
N MET A 1 -22.57 8.75 6.24
CA MET A 1 -21.42 9.62 6.55
C MET A 1 -20.18 8.87 7.04
N THR A 2 -20.13 8.29 8.25
CA THR A 2 -18.87 7.73 8.80
C THR A 2 -18.29 6.54 8.01
N ASN A 3 -19.14 5.61 7.56
CA ASN A 3 -18.71 4.47 6.73
C ASN A 3 -18.33 4.88 5.30
N GLU A 4 -19.04 5.87 4.75
CA GLU A 4 -18.80 6.42 3.41
C GLU A 4 -17.47 7.17 3.36
N LEU A 5 -17.19 8.01 4.36
CA LEU A 5 -15.91 8.69 4.49
C LEU A 5 -14.76 7.69 4.70
N CYS A 6 -14.98 6.62 5.48
CA CYS A 6 -13.99 5.57 5.66
C CYS A 6 -13.64 4.90 4.33
N LEU A 7 -14.67 4.52 3.56
CA LEU A 7 -14.50 3.87 2.26
C LEU A 7 -13.82 4.80 1.25
N GLU A 8 -14.27 6.05 1.14
CA GLU A 8 -13.69 7.04 0.23
C GLU A 8 -12.23 7.37 0.61
N SER A 9 -11.95 7.56 1.89
CA SER A 9 -10.57 7.75 2.37
C SER A 9 -9.68 6.55 2.02
N GLN A 10 -10.22 5.33 2.09
CA GLN A 10 -9.47 4.14 1.70
C GLN A 10 -9.20 4.05 0.19
N LEU A 11 -10.18 4.41 -0.63
CA LEU A 11 -10.02 4.49 -2.08
C LEU A 11 -8.98 5.55 -2.45
N LEU A 12 -9.04 6.71 -1.79
CA LEU A 12 -8.05 7.78 -1.94
C LEU A 12 -6.64 7.30 -1.60
N ALA A 13 -6.43 6.64 -0.46
CA ALA A 13 -5.12 6.10 -0.11
C ALA A 13 -4.61 5.06 -1.11
N ARG A 14 -5.49 4.18 -1.61
CA ARG A 14 -5.12 3.21 -2.67
C ARG A 14 -4.68 3.92 -3.95
N ASP A 15 -5.44 4.92 -4.39
CA ASP A 15 -5.15 5.63 -5.63
C ASP A 15 -3.90 6.51 -5.47
N PHE A 16 -3.68 7.12 -4.30
CA PHE A 16 -2.43 7.79 -3.94
C PHE A 16 -1.22 6.85 -4.04
N GLY A 17 -1.33 5.62 -3.52
CA GLY A 17 -0.28 4.61 -3.63
C GLY A 17 0.07 4.23 -5.07
N LYS A 18 -0.89 4.28 -6.00
CA LYS A 18 -0.62 4.07 -7.43
C LYS A 18 0.17 5.22 -8.04
N VAL A 19 -0.17 6.46 -7.67
CA VAL A 19 0.58 7.65 -8.10
C VAL A 19 2.01 7.53 -7.62
N LEU A 20 2.21 7.23 -6.34
CA LEU A 20 3.53 7.04 -5.74
C LEU A 20 4.37 5.98 -6.47
N ALA A 21 3.77 4.84 -6.83
CA ALA A 21 4.44 3.79 -7.58
C ALA A 21 4.84 4.21 -9.00
N ALA A 22 4.07 5.12 -9.62
CA ALA A 22 4.42 5.70 -10.91
C ALA A 22 5.57 6.73 -10.81
N LEU A 23 5.86 7.25 -9.61
CA LEU A 23 7.01 8.13 -9.36
C LEU A 23 8.33 7.36 -9.20
N ASP A 24 8.30 6.02 -9.12
CA ASP A 24 9.50 5.20 -8.90
C ASP A 24 10.47 5.35 -10.09
N PRO A 25 11.72 5.84 -9.88
CA PRO A 25 12.73 5.98 -10.92
C PRO A 25 13.02 4.68 -11.67
N ALA A 26 12.87 3.53 -11.00
CA ALA A 26 13.08 2.22 -11.61
C ALA A 26 11.99 1.85 -12.64
N VAL A 27 10.84 2.54 -12.60
CA VAL A 27 9.65 2.28 -13.44
C VAL A 27 9.31 3.50 -14.32
N TRP A 28 10.15 4.55 -14.31
CA TRP A 28 9.90 5.81 -14.99
C TRP A 28 9.66 5.63 -16.49
N ARG A 29 8.54 6.16 -16.98
CA ARG A 29 8.16 6.15 -18.40
C ARG A 29 8.16 7.56 -18.96
N HIS A 30 8.27 7.69 -20.28
CA HIS A 30 8.33 8.98 -20.96
C HIS A 30 7.08 9.85 -20.73
N ASP A 31 5.96 9.21 -20.45
CA ASP A 31 4.62 9.73 -20.18
C ASP A 31 4.26 9.78 -18.68
N ALA A 32 5.19 9.37 -17.80
CA ALA A 32 4.96 9.29 -16.36
C ALA A 32 4.65 10.65 -15.72
N GLU A 33 5.26 11.74 -16.20
CA GLU A 33 5.04 13.07 -15.63
C GLU A 33 3.59 13.54 -15.83
N ASN A 34 3.07 13.44 -17.06
CA ASN A 34 1.68 13.81 -17.36
C ASN A 34 0.71 12.91 -16.61
N PHE A 35 0.97 11.60 -16.61
CA PHE A 35 0.18 10.65 -15.84
C PHE A 35 0.12 11.02 -14.35
N VAL A 36 1.26 11.33 -13.74
CA VAL A 36 1.32 11.72 -12.33
C VAL A 36 0.56 13.01 -12.11
N ARG A 37 0.77 14.04 -12.94
CA ARG A 37 0.11 15.33 -12.80
C ARG A 37 -1.41 15.20 -12.86
N GLU A 38 -1.94 14.52 -13.87
CA GLU A 38 -3.37 14.27 -14.02
C GLU A 38 -3.95 13.52 -12.83
N ASN A 39 -3.25 12.50 -12.32
CA ASN A 39 -3.73 11.75 -11.16
C ASN A 39 -3.64 12.55 -9.86
N LEU A 40 -2.64 13.43 -9.70
CA LEU A 40 -2.52 14.32 -8.54
C LEU A 40 -3.66 15.35 -8.53
N GLU A 41 -3.97 15.96 -9.67
CA GLU A 41 -5.09 16.90 -9.82
C GLU A 41 -6.43 16.21 -9.53
N GLU A 42 -6.63 14.98 -10.03
CA GLU A 42 -7.82 14.19 -9.73
C GLU A 42 -7.94 13.82 -8.25
N LEU A 43 -6.83 13.44 -7.60
CA LEU A 43 -6.79 13.15 -6.18
C LEU A 43 -7.13 14.39 -5.34
N GLU A 44 -6.55 15.54 -5.68
CA GLU A 44 -6.85 16.82 -5.04
C GLU A 44 -8.35 17.14 -5.16
N ARG A 45 -8.90 17.11 -6.37
CA ARG A 45 -10.32 17.37 -6.64
C ARG A 45 -11.24 16.47 -5.82
N ARG A 46 -10.92 15.17 -5.70
CA ARG A 46 -11.70 14.22 -4.91
C ARG A 46 -11.60 14.49 -3.41
N ILE A 47 -10.41 14.85 -2.91
CA ILE A 47 -10.21 15.22 -1.50
C ILE A 47 -11.01 16.49 -1.18
N GLU A 48 -10.96 17.51 -2.04
CA GLU A 48 -11.72 18.75 -1.83
C GLU A 48 -13.24 18.51 -1.86
N ALA A 49 -13.74 17.71 -2.81
CA ALA A 49 -15.15 17.33 -2.86
C ALA A 49 -15.58 16.58 -1.59
N LEU A 50 -14.74 15.67 -1.10
CA LEU A 50 -14.99 14.94 0.14
C LEU A 50 -15.01 15.89 1.34
N LEU A 51 -14.05 16.81 1.44
CA LEU A 51 -13.99 17.80 2.51
C LEU A 51 -15.17 18.78 2.48
N ALA A 52 -15.64 19.17 1.30
CA ALA A 52 -16.79 20.05 1.11
C ALA A 52 -18.12 19.38 1.50
N SER A 53 -18.19 18.05 1.42
CA SER A 53 -19.37 17.27 1.83
C SER A 53 -19.52 17.14 3.36
N ILE A 54 -18.52 17.54 4.13
CA ILE A 54 -18.47 17.37 5.59
C ILE A 54 -18.88 18.68 6.28
N ASP A 55 -19.93 18.61 7.11
CA ASP A 55 -20.37 19.74 7.93
C ASP A 55 -19.46 19.89 9.18
N PRO A 56 -18.77 21.05 9.38
CA PRO A 56 -17.76 21.20 10.44
C PRO A 56 -18.19 21.15 11.92
N PRO A 57 -19.40 21.57 12.35
CA PRO A 57 -19.64 21.89 13.75
C PRO A 57 -19.75 20.67 14.68
N ASP A 58 -20.09 19.48 14.19
CA ASP A 58 -20.41 18.30 15.04
C ASP A 58 -19.59 17.04 14.74
N LEU A 59 -18.34 17.21 14.29
CA LEU A 59 -17.49 16.04 14.02
C LEU A 59 -16.96 15.42 15.31
N ASP A 60 -17.19 14.11 15.45
CA ASP A 60 -16.55 13.26 16.46
C ASP A 60 -15.02 13.41 16.42
N PRO A 61 -14.30 13.29 17.55
CA PRO A 61 -12.84 13.45 17.59
C PRO A 61 -12.06 12.59 16.57
N PRO A 62 -12.37 11.29 16.35
CA PRO A 62 -11.74 10.47 15.32
C PRO A 62 -11.91 11.04 13.91
N LEU A 63 -13.12 11.52 13.62
CA LEU A 63 -13.51 12.05 12.33
C LEU A 63 -12.80 13.37 12.04
N ARG A 64 -12.67 14.21 13.08
CA ARG A 64 -11.94 15.46 13.04
C ARG A 64 -10.45 15.25 12.75
N GLU A 65 -9.80 14.26 13.36
CA GLU A 65 -8.40 13.93 13.08
C GLU A 65 -8.21 13.51 11.62
N LEU A 66 -9.07 12.62 11.11
CA LEU A 66 -9.01 12.18 9.71
C LEU A 66 -9.21 13.35 8.73
N VAL A 67 -10.16 14.23 9.00
CA VAL A 67 -10.41 15.45 8.20
C VAL A 67 -9.22 16.39 8.22
N GLN A 68 -8.57 16.58 9.37
CA GLN A 68 -7.35 17.40 9.46
C GLN A 68 -6.21 16.82 8.62
N ARG A 69 -6.03 15.49 8.64
CA ARG A 69 -5.03 14.81 7.81
C ARG A 69 -5.34 14.93 6.32
N LEU A 70 -6.61 14.80 5.91
CA LEU A 70 -7.03 15.01 4.53
C LEU A 70 -6.74 16.44 4.06
N ARG A 71 -6.95 17.46 4.92
CA ARG A 71 -6.59 18.86 4.63
C ARG A 71 -5.07 19.04 4.47
N GLN A 72 -4.28 18.42 5.35
CA GLN A 72 -2.82 18.44 5.26
C GLN A 72 -2.35 17.83 3.93
N VAL A 73 -2.88 16.65 3.57
CA VAL A 73 -2.58 15.97 2.30
C VAL A 73 -2.95 16.85 1.11
N SER A 74 -4.14 17.47 1.13
CA SER A 74 -4.59 18.39 0.07
C SER A 74 -3.61 19.55 -0.13
N SER A 75 -3.13 20.15 0.97
CA SER A 75 -2.15 21.25 0.89
C SER A 75 -0.81 20.80 0.33
N THR A 76 -0.36 19.59 0.65
CA THR A 76 0.87 19.01 0.09
C THR A 76 0.72 18.71 -1.40
N LEU A 77 -0.43 18.16 -1.82
CA LEU A 77 -0.73 17.92 -3.23
C LEU A 77 -0.71 19.22 -4.04
N GLN A 78 -1.39 20.26 -3.55
CA GLN A 78 -1.39 21.59 -4.18
C GLN A 78 0.02 22.16 -4.34
N ALA A 79 0.85 22.05 -3.30
CA ALA A 79 2.24 22.48 -3.37
C ALA A 79 3.01 21.67 -4.42
N SER A 80 2.83 20.35 -4.46
CA SER A 80 3.52 19.48 -5.42
C SER A 80 3.09 19.71 -6.87
N ILE A 81 1.82 20.03 -7.14
CA ILE A 81 1.32 20.32 -8.49
C ILE A 81 1.84 21.66 -9.01
N ARG A 82 1.87 22.69 -8.14
CA ARG A 82 2.20 24.07 -8.52
C ARG A 82 3.69 24.35 -8.63
N THR A 83 4.53 23.58 -7.94
CA THR A 83 5.98 23.85 -7.89
C THR A 83 6.70 23.12 -9.03
N SER A 84 7.60 23.80 -9.74
CA SER A 84 8.57 23.16 -10.65
C SER A 84 9.76 22.59 -9.87
N ALA A 85 9.49 21.90 -8.76
CA ALA A 85 10.52 21.32 -7.90
C ALA A 85 11.20 20.14 -8.60
N GLU A 86 12.42 19.81 -8.16
CA GLU A 86 13.08 18.59 -8.61
C GLU A 86 12.23 17.36 -8.27
N TRP A 87 12.23 16.37 -9.15
CA TRP A 87 11.34 15.20 -9.06
C TRP A 87 11.45 14.44 -7.73
N GLU A 88 12.66 14.34 -7.18
CA GLU A 88 12.92 13.68 -5.90
C GLU A 88 12.26 14.41 -4.72
N GLU A 89 12.18 15.74 -4.79
CA GLU A 89 11.52 16.55 -3.76
C GLU A 89 10.00 16.36 -3.80
N ILE A 90 9.42 16.31 -5.01
CA ILE A 90 7.99 16.00 -5.20
C ILE A 90 7.69 14.61 -4.63
N ARG A 91 8.51 13.61 -4.96
CA ARG A 91 8.37 12.24 -4.46
C ARG A 91 8.41 12.19 -2.93
N SER A 92 9.43 12.78 -2.31
CA SER A 92 9.58 12.80 -0.85
C SER A 92 8.36 13.40 -0.15
N ARG A 93 7.85 14.53 -0.64
CA ARG A 93 6.63 15.16 -0.12
C ARG A 93 5.40 14.26 -0.28
N LEU A 94 5.27 13.57 -1.40
CA LEU A 94 4.16 12.65 -1.65
C LEU A 94 4.25 11.37 -0.79
N GLU A 95 5.45 10.86 -0.52
CA GLU A 95 5.68 9.74 0.40
C GLU A 95 5.26 10.10 1.83
N GLU A 96 5.58 11.31 2.29
CA GLU A 96 5.17 11.82 3.60
C GLU A 96 3.64 12.02 3.68
N ALA A 97 3.03 12.58 2.65
CA ALA A 97 1.58 12.76 2.57
C ALA A 97 0.83 11.42 2.56
N TYR A 98 1.32 10.45 1.77
CA TYR A 98 0.79 9.08 1.75
C TYR A 98 0.85 8.44 3.13
N THR A 99 2.00 8.51 3.80
CA THR A 99 2.18 7.94 5.15
C THR A 99 1.20 8.57 6.14
N THR A 100 1.10 9.91 6.13
CA THR A 100 0.18 10.68 6.98
C THR A 100 -1.28 10.27 6.79
N LEU A 101 -1.70 10.08 5.55
CA LEU A 101 -3.06 9.64 5.20
C LEU A 101 -3.33 8.21 5.69
N THR A 102 -2.40 7.29 5.43
CA THR A 102 -2.57 5.87 5.76
C THR A 102 -2.64 5.67 7.28
N GLU A 103 -1.77 6.33 8.03
CA GLU A 103 -1.82 6.32 9.51
C GLU A 103 -3.14 6.88 10.05
N GLY A 104 -3.65 7.96 9.44
CA GLY A 104 -4.94 8.55 9.81
C GLY A 104 -6.10 7.57 9.64
N ILE A 105 -6.14 6.89 8.49
CA ILE A 105 -7.15 5.88 8.17
C ILE A 105 -7.05 4.69 9.14
N GLU A 106 -5.85 4.22 9.44
CA GLU A 106 -5.63 3.11 10.36
C GLU A 106 -6.11 3.43 11.78
N ARG A 107 -5.75 4.61 12.31
CA ARG A 107 -6.20 5.08 13.63
C ARG A 107 -7.71 5.24 13.69
N PHE A 108 -8.30 5.89 12.68
CA PHE A 108 -9.74 6.05 12.58
C PHE A 108 -10.45 4.69 12.56
N THR A 109 -9.97 3.75 11.74
CA THR A 109 -10.51 2.39 11.65
C THR A 109 -10.39 1.64 12.97
N ALA A 110 -9.27 1.78 13.69
CA ALA A 110 -9.07 1.16 15.00
C ALA A 110 -10.04 1.70 16.06
N GLN A 111 -10.26 3.01 16.09
CA GLN A 111 -11.21 3.66 17.00
C GLN A 111 -12.66 3.26 16.68
N MET A 112 -13.03 3.20 15.41
CA MET A 112 -14.36 2.74 14.96
C MET A 112 -14.62 1.28 15.35
N LYS A 113 -13.61 0.40 15.21
CA LYS A 113 -13.68 -0.98 15.69
C LYS A 113 -13.86 -1.06 17.21
N ALA A 114 -13.16 -0.23 17.97
CA ALA A 114 -13.31 -0.16 19.42
C ALA A 114 -14.74 0.27 19.83
N ALA A 115 -15.36 1.16 19.04
CA ALA A 115 -16.77 1.56 19.18
C ALA A 115 -17.77 0.51 18.65
N ARG A 116 -17.32 -0.67 18.21
CA ARG A 116 -18.12 -1.74 17.58
C ARG A 116 -18.89 -1.31 16.33
N ILE A 117 -18.42 -0.27 15.65
CA ILE A 117 -18.98 0.16 14.38
C ILE A 117 -18.29 -0.62 13.27
N HIS A 118 -19.07 -1.32 12.45
CA HIS A 118 -18.53 -2.05 11.32
C HIS A 118 -18.07 -1.07 10.25
N VAL A 119 -16.77 -1.05 10.00
CA VAL A 119 -16.10 -0.30 8.93
C VAL A 119 -15.41 -1.28 8.00
N ALA A 120 -15.45 -1.00 6.69
CA ALA A 120 -14.63 -1.71 5.71
C ALA A 120 -13.16 -1.57 6.13
N THR A 121 -12.41 -2.67 6.19
CA THR A 121 -11.00 -2.64 6.58
C THR A 121 -10.15 -2.92 5.35
N MET A 122 -9.23 -2.01 5.01
CA MET A 122 -8.12 -2.40 4.15
C MET A 122 -7.37 -3.58 4.79
N ARG A 123 -6.86 -4.50 3.96
CA ARG A 123 -6.00 -5.57 4.46
C ARG A 123 -4.81 -4.90 5.14
N PRO A 124 -4.59 -5.12 6.46
CA PRO A 124 -3.45 -4.52 7.14
C PRO A 124 -2.18 -4.95 6.42
N THR A 125 -1.25 -4.01 6.26
CA THR A 125 0.08 -4.29 5.74
C THR A 125 0.71 -5.31 6.68
N ASN A 126 0.87 -6.55 6.23
CA ASN A 126 1.34 -7.63 7.09
C ASN A 126 2.85 -7.44 7.35
N HIS A 127 3.20 -6.66 8.38
CA HIS A 127 4.60 -6.36 8.73
C HIS A 127 5.38 -7.64 9.05
N LEU A 128 4.73 -8.65 9.65
CA LEU A 128 5.33 -9.96 9.87
C LEU A 128 5.72 -10.63 8.55
N ARG A 129 4.92 -10.49 7.50
CA ARG A 129 5.27 -10.97 6.15
C ARG A 129 6.49 -10.22 5.61
N LYS A 130 6.55 -8.89 5.77
CA LYS A 130 7.74 -8.11 5.35
C LYS A 130 9.00 -8.58 6.08
N ILE A 131 8.93 -8.70 7.42
CA ILE A 131 10.04 -9.17 8.25
C ILE A 131 10.46 -10.60 7.86
N PHE A 132 9.49 -11.49 7.66
CA PHE A 132 9.75 -12.87 7.23
C PHE A 132 10.49 -12.93 5.89
N HIS A 133 10.09 -12.12 4.90
CA HIS A 133 10.79 -12.06 3.62
C HIS A 133 12.21 -11.50 3.74
N ILE A 134 12.40 -10.43 4.52
CA ILE A 134 13.73 -9.86 4.78
C ILE A 134 14.63 -10.89 5.45
N ALA A 135 14.16 -11.51 6.54
CA ALA A 135 14.92 -12.52 7.27
C ALA A 135 15.24 -13.75 6.40
N SER A 136 14.30 -14.19 5.56
CA SER A 136 14.52 -15.30 4.63
C SER A 136 15.55 -14.95 3.54
N GLY A 137 15.53 -13.71 3.04
CA GLY A 137 16.53 -13.22 2.09
C GLY A 137 17.93 -13.17 2.70
N LEU A 138 18.05 -12.61 3.92
CA LEU A 138 19.30 -12.58 4.67
C LEU A 138 19.84 -13.98 4.99
N LEU A 139 18.95 -14.90 5.41
CA LEU A 139 19.32 -16.29 5.62
C LEU A 139 19.81 -16.94 4.34
N THR A 140 19.13 -16.72 3.22
CA THR A 140 19.53 -17.26 1.91
C THR A 140 20.91 -16.74 1.50
N LEU A 141 21.17 -15.44 1.67
CA LEU A 141 22.47 -14.84 1.41
C LEU A 141 23.56 -15.48 2.28
N PHE A 142 23.30 -15.63 3.58
CA PHE A 142 24.21 -16.30 4.51
C PHE A 142 24.53 -17.73 4.07
N LEU A 143 23.50 -18.51 3.68
CA LEU A 143 23.67 -19.87 3.17
C LEU A 143 24.55 -19.89 1.91
N ILE A 144 24.31 -18.99 0.96
CA ILE A 144 25.09 -18.90 -0.29
C ILE A 144 26.56 -18.61 0.01
N GLU A 145 26.85 -17.68 0.91
CA GLU A 145 28.22 -17.23 1.18
C GLU A 145 29.01 -18.23 2.04
N HIS A 146 28.37 -18.90 2.99
CA HIS A 146 29.08 -19.67 4.02
C HIS A 146 28.87 -21.19 3.96
N ILE A 147 27.80 -21.68 3.31
CA ILE A 147 27.39 -23.08 3.40
C ILE A 147 27.28 -23.76 2.03
N LEU A 148 26.68 -23.09 1.05
CA LEU A 148 26.36 -23.69 -0.23
C LEU A 148 27.59 -23.70 -1.15
N THR A 149 27.77 -24.84 -1.80
CA THR A 149 28.71 -25.00 -2.91
C THR A 149 28.02 -24.64 -4.23
N PRO A 150 28.77 -24.37 -5.31
CA PRO A 150 28.17 -24.09 -6.62
C PRO A 150 27.19 -25.17 -7.09
N LEU A 151 27.47 -26.44 -6.78
CA LEU A 151 26.57 -27.54 -7.12
C LEU A 151 25.27 -27.51 -6.30
N THR A 152 25.37 -27.29 -4.98
CA THR A 152 24.17 -27.28 -4.12
C THR A 152 23.29 -26.06 -4.36
N MET A 153 23.87 -24.93 -4.80
CA MET A 153 23.12 -23.77 -5.27
C MET A 153 22.24 -24.05 -6.48
N ILE A 154 22.56 -25.06 -7.29
CA ILE A 154 21.76 -25.47 -8.45
C ILE A 154 20.76 -26.56 -8.06
N VAL A 155 21.24 -27.58 -7.32
CA VAL A 155 20.42 -28.76 -6.99
C VAL A 155 19.27 -28.41 -6.06
N LEU A 156 19.48 -27.59 -5.02
CA LEU A 156 18.42 -27.27 -4.05
C LEU A 156 17.23 -26.54 -4.68
N PRO A 157 17.41 -25.46 -5.47
CA PRO A 157 16.28 -24.83 -6.15
C PRO A 157 15.58 -25.75 -7.14
N LEU A 158 16.31 -26.64 -7.85
CA LEU A 158 15.69 -27.61 -8.76
C LEU A 158 14.81 -28.61 -8.01
N LEU A 159 15.25 -29.11 -6.86
CA LEU A 159 14.44 -29.99 -6.02
C LEU A 159 13.18 -29.29 -5.52
N PHE A 160 13.29 -28.03 -5.07
CA PHE A 160 12.12 -27.23 -4.67
C PHE A 160 11.17 -26.96 -5.84
N CYS A 161 11.70 -26.66 -7.03
CA CYS A 161 10.92 -26.45 -8.23
C CYS A 161 10.18 -27.73 -8.65
N ALA A 162 10.88 -28.87 -8.67
CA ALA A 162 10.29 -30.16 -8.98
C ALA A 162 9.21 -30.56 -7.98
N TRP A 163 9.44 -30.31 -6.68
CA TRP A 163 8.45 -30.53 -5.63
C TRP A 163 7.22 -29.64 -5.83
N ALA A 164 7.40 -28.33 -6.02
CA ALA A 164 6.30 -27.39 -6.22
C ALA A 164 5.47 -27.71 -7.48
N TRP A 165 6.14 -28.05 -8.58
CA TRP A 165 5.49 -28.51 -9.81
C TRP A 165 4.68 -29.78 -9.54
N SER A 166 5.27 -30.76 -8.86
CA SER A 166 4.61 -32.02 -8.54
C SER A 166 3.36 -31.79 -7.68
N MET A 167 3.42 -30.87 -6.73
CA MET A 167 2.28 -30.48 -5.89
C MET A 167 1.18 -29.80 -6.71
N GLU A 168 1.52 -28.87 -7.61
CA GLU A 168 0.54 -28.21 -8.48
C GLU A 168 -0.10 -29.18 -9.48
N TYR A 169 0.70 -30.09 -10.05
CA TYR A 169 0.20 -31.18 -10.89
C TYR A 169 -0.79 -32.03 -10.09
N LEU A 170 -0.40 -32.52 -8.91
CA LEU A 170 -1.23 -33.38 -8.08
C LEU A 170 -2.53 -32.68 -7.64
N ARG A 171 -2.48 -31.38 -7.35
CA ARG A 171 -3.65 -30.54 -7.04
C ARG A 171 -4.68 -30.54 -8.19
N ARG A 172 -4.22 -30.50 -9.44
CA ARG A 172 -5.10 -30.52 -10.63
C ARG A 172 -5.75 -31.87 -10.89
N PHE A 173 -5.03 -32.97 -10.61
CA PHE A 173 -5.53 -34.33 -10.88
C PHE A 173 -6.32 -34.94 -9.72
N ARG A 174 -6.14 -34.45 -8.49
CA ARG A 174 -6.86 -34.95 -7.31
C ARG A 174 -7.48 -33.81 -6.51
N PRO A 175 -8.75 -33.46 -6.79
CA PRO A 175 -9.48 -32.42 -6.05
C PRO A 175 -9.53 -32.67 -4.53
N GLY A 176 -9.49 -33.94 -4.11
CA GLY A 176 -9.47 -34.32 -2.69
C GLY A 176 -8.20 -33.90 -1.94
N LEU A 177 -7.05 -33.82 -2.61
CA LEU A 177 -5.79 -33.38 -2.00
C LEU A 177 -5.76 -31.86 -1.77
N ASN A 178 -6.50 -31.09 -2.58
CA ASN A 178 -6.61 -29.65 -2.38
C ASN A 178 -7.27 -29.29 -1.04
N ARG A 179 -8.15 -30.17 -0.51
CA ARG A 179 -8.80 -30.01 0.80
C ARG A 179 -7.90 -30.34 2.00
N ALA A 180 -6.77 -30.99 1.77
CA ALA A 180 -5.80 -31.32 2.81
C ALA A 180 -4.59 -30.37 2.82
N LEU A 181 -4.36 -29.67 1.70
CA LEU A 181 -3.24 -28.75 1.49
C LEU A 181 -3.60 -27.27 1.70
N MET A 182 -4.88 -26.93 1.63
CA MET A 182 -5.45 -25.63 1.99
C MET A 182 -6.41 -25.79 3.16
#